data_AF-A0A933VM57-F1
#
_entry.id   AF-A0A933VM57-F1
#
_cell.length_a   1.000
_cell.length_b   1.000
_cell.length_c   1.000
_cell.angle_alpha   90.00
_cell.angle_beta   90.00
_cell.angle_gamma   90.00
#
_symmetry.space_group_name_H-M   'P 1'
#
loop_
_entity.id
_entity.type
_entity.pdbx_description
1 polymer ?
#
loop_
_entity_poly.entity_id
_entity_poly.type
_entity_poly.pdbx_seq_one_letter_code
_entity_poly.pdbx_strand_id
1 'polypeptide(L)'
;GGGGGGTTSYAAIDRVSGGDVCDAGTTLSVVLDKGANKQIEGTISMVGAANPDGTSTLFGGWSVMLANDTTGKSLGGYGTSYGATVPSVLVTTLFGGVTAGAYDLTLTATKRQFGSLLGSPDPVLETCVAHFAVTAR
;
A
#
# COMPACT_ATOMS: atom_id res chain seq x y z
N GLY A 1 25.81 23.98 -26.84
CA GLY A 1 24.58 23.96 -26.05
C GLY A 1 24.71 22.88 -24.99
N GLY A 2 24.78 23.28 -23.72
CA GLY A 2 24.84 22.34 -22.60
C GLY A 2 23.42 22.02 -22.15
N GLY A 3 22.93 20.81 -22.43
CA GLY A 3 21.69 20.30 -21.89
C GLY A 3 21.89 19.91 -20.43
N GLY A 4 21.43 20.76 -19.51
CA GLY A 4 21.34 20.44 -18.10
C GLY A 4 20.26 19.39 -17.88
N GLY A 5 20.63 18.12 -18.01
CA GLY A 5 19.80 16.98 -17.62
C GLY A 5 19.73 16.94 -16.09
N GLY A 6 18.81 17.70 -15.51
CA GLY A 6 18.49 17.59 -14.09
C GLY A 6 17.94 16.19 -13.84
N THR A 7 18.78 15.29 -13.32
CA THR A 7 18.30 14.07 -12.69
C THR A 7 17.49 14.49 -11.47
N THR A 8 16.16 14.46 -11.58
CA THR A 8 15.29 14.53 -10.40
C THR A 8 15.62 13.33 -9.53
N SER A 9 16.48 13.53 -8.53
CA SER A 9 16.85 12.49 -7.58
C SER A 9 15.76 12.38 -6.53
N TYR A 10 15.39 11.14 -6.18
CA TYR A 10 14.51 10.89 -5.05
C TYR A 10 15.19 11.33 -3.74
N ALA A 11 14.38 11.66 -2.75
CA ALA A 11 14.78 12.04 -1.40
C ALA A 11 14.32 10.98 -0.40
N ALA A 12 14.96 10.92 0.76
CA ALA A 12 14.55 9.98 1.81
C ALA A 12 13.36 10.57 2.57
N ILE A 13 12.32 9.78 2.80
CA ILE A 13 11.19 10.21 3.65
C ILE A 13 11.53 10.01 5.13
N ASP A 14 10.81 10.74 5.98
CA ASP A 14 10.66 10.39 7.38
C ASP A 14 9.79 9.13 7.55
N ARG A 15 10.04 8.40 8.64
CA ARG A 15 9.23 7.25 8.99
C ARG A 15 7.86 7.72 9.47
N VAL A 16 6.82 7.21 8.83
CA VAL A 16 5.42 7.46 9.20
C VAL A 16 4.66 6.16 9.33
N SER A 17 3.56 6.19 10.09
CA SER A 17 2.67 5.05 10.22
C SER A 17 1.22 5.50 10.13
N GLY A 18 0.38 4.61 9.62
CA GLY A 18 -1.05 4.80 9.45
C GLY A 18 -1.72 3.44 9.41
N GLY A 19 -3.02 3.42 9.52
CA GLY A 19 -3.78 2.18 9.51
C GLY A 19 -5.25 2.49 9.42
N ASP A 20 -6.03 1.45 9.13
CA ASP A 20 -7.45 1.54 8.95
C ASP A 20 -8.11 0.20 9.28
N VAL A 21 -9.42 0.23 9.58
CA VAL A 21 -10.24 -0.97 9.62
C VAL A 21 -11.04 -0.99 8.34
N CYS A 22 -10.76 -1.99 7.51
CA CYS A 22 -11.41 -2.20 6.26
C CYS A 22 -12.91 -2.47 6.43
N ASP A 23 -13.72 -2.18 5.41
CA ASP A 23 -15.19 -2.23 5.48
C ASP A 23 -15.78 -3.58 5.97
N ALA A 24 -15.07 -4.70 5.77
CA ALA A 24 -15.50 -6.04 6.16
C ALA A 24 -14.74 -6.60 7.37
N GLY A 25 -14.04 -5.76 8.13
CA GLY A 25 -13.43 -6.10 9.42
C GLY A 25 -11.97 -6.54 9.38
N THR A 26 -11.33 -6.56 8.20
CA THR A 26 -9.87 -6.71 8.13
C THR A 26 -9.20 -5.47 8.73
N THR A 27 -8.16 -5.65 9.55
CA THR A 27 -7.37 -4.52 10.06
C THR A 27 -6.12 -4.33 9.21
N LEU A 28 -5.83 -3.09 8.81
CA LEU A 28 -4.65 -2.68 8.06
C LEU A 28 -3.76 -1.80 8.95
N SER A 29 -2.48 -2.09 9.01
CA SER A 29 -1.45 -1.24 9.61
C SER A 29 -0.28 -1.12 8.65
N VAL A 30 0.21 0.09 8.45
CA VAL A 30 1.23 0.41 7.47
C VAL A 30 2.26 1.32 8.11
N VAL A 31 3.52 1.01 7.85
CA VAL A 31 4.64 1.90 8.08
C VAL A 31 5.28 2.20 6.73
N LEU A 32 5.49 3.49 6.45
CA LEU A 32 6.33 3.93 5.34
C LEU A 32 7.64 4.46 5.92
N ASP A 33 8.77 4.06 5.33
CA ASP A 33 10.10 4.47 5.74
C ASP A 33 11.04 4.62 4.53
N LYS A 34 12.25 5.10 4.77
CA LYS A 34 13.32 5.14 3.77
C LYS A 34 13.74 3.72 3.37
N GLY A 35 13.50 3.38 2.12
CA GLY A 35 14.00 2.15 1.48
C GLY A 35 15.34 2.32 0.75
N ALA A 36 15.75 1.24 0.08
CA ALA A 36 16.90 1.24 -0.80
C ALA A 36 16.75 2.26 -1.94
N ASN A 37 17.86 2.82 -2.44
CA ASN A 37 17.86 3.79 -3.53
C ASN A 37 16.95 5.03 -3.33
N LYS A 38 16.65 5.37 -2.05
CA LYS A 38 15.71 6.44 -1.67
C LYS A 38 14.29 6.21 -2.19
N GLN A 39 13.93 4.96 -2.43
CA GLN A 39 12.54 4.53 -2.60
C GLN A 39 11.83 4.57 -1.24
N ILE A 40 10.51 4.52 -1.28
CA ILE A 40 9.69 4.36 -0.08
C ILE A 40 9.55 2.85 0.19
N GLU A 41 9.98 2.40 1.35
CA GLU A 41 9.73 1.03 1.82
C GLU A 41 8.45 1.02 2.64
N GLY A 42 7.50 0.18 2.24
CA GLY A 42 6.27 -0.05 2.99
C GLY A 42 6.33 -1.37 3.73
N THR A 43 6.14 -1.34 5.04
CA THR A 43 5.83 -2.52 5.86
C THR A 43 4.34 -2.53 6.14
N ILE A 44 3.62 -3.48 5.56
CA ILE A 44 2.17 -3.58 5.58
C ILE A 44 1.78 -4.83 6.36
N SER A 45 1.08 -4.65 7.47
CA SER A 45 0.47 -5.72 8.25
C SER A 45 -1.03 -5.72 8.02
N MET A 46 -1.59 -6.88 7.69
CA MET A 46 -3.02 -7.07 7.66
C MET A 46 -3.41 -8.21 8.59
N VAL A 47 -4.46 -8.03 9.36
CA VAL A 47 -4.98 -9.02 10.30
C VAL A 47 -6.45 -9.27 9.97
N GLY A 48 -6.79 -10.52 9.70
CA GLY A 48 -8.15 -10.93 9.43
C GLY A 48 -8.92 -11.24 10.70
N ALA A 49 -10.22 -10.98 10.69
CA ALA A 49 -11.14 -11.52 11.68
C ALA A 49 -11.62 -12.92 11.24
N ALA A 50 -12.25 -13.66 12.15
CA ALA A 50 -12.89 -14.92 11.80
C ALA A 50 -14.32 -14.66 11.29
N ASN A 51 -14.63 -15.16 10.10
CA ASN A 51 -15.98 -15.24 9.58
C ASN A 51 -16.77 -16.36 10.28
N PRO A 52 -18.12 -16.33 10.27
CA PRO A 52 -18.95 -17.38 10.84
C PRO A 52 -18.74 -18.78 10.24
N ASP A 53 -18.26 -18.86 9.00
CA ASP A 53 -17.93 -20.11 8.31
C ASP A 53 -16.52 -20.65 8.64
N GLY A 54 -15.81 -19.99 9.56
CA GLY A 54 -14.46 -20.36 9.99
C GLY A 54 -13.34 -19.88 9.07
N THR A 55 -13.64 -19.16 7.99
CA THR A 55 -12.64 -18.52 7.13
C THR A 55 -12.15 -17.20 7.72
N SER A 56 -10.99 -16.73 7.28
CA SER A 56 -10.45 -15.41 7.62
C SER A 56 -11.06 -14.34 6.71
N THR A 57 -11.32 -13.13 7.23
CA THR A 57 -11.70 -11.98 6.39
C THR A 57 -10.61 -11.62 5.37
N LEU A 58 -9.36 -12.05 5.57
CA LEU A 58 -8.27 -11.90 4.58
C LEU A 58 -8.46 -12.77 3.34
N PHE A 59 -9.32 -13.79 3.38
CA PHE A 59 -9.52 -14.69 2.26
C PHE A 59 -9.95 -13.93 1.01
N GLY A 60 -9.14 -14.01 -0.05
CA GLY A 60 -9.42 -13.29 -1.30
C GLY A 60 -8.16 -12.86 -2.04
N GLY A 61 -8.38 -12.22 -3.18
CA GLY A 61 -7.35 -11.52 -3.95
C GLY A 61 -7.24 -10.08 -3.46
N TRP A 62 -6.03 -9.60 -3.19
CA TRP A 62 -5.76 -8.26 -2.69
C TRP A 62 -4.93 -7.47 -3.69
N SER A 63 -5.30 -6.21 -3.88
CA SER A 63 -4.48 -5.19 -4.53
C SER A 63 -4.14 -4.12 -3.52
N VAL A 64 -2.86 -3.74 -3.45
CA VAL A 64 -2.38 -2.65 -2.60
C VAL A 64 -1.67 -1.64 -3.47
N MET A 65 -2.09 -0.38 -3.40
CA MET A 65 -1.60 0.74 -4.20
C MET A 65 -1.18 1.90 -3.30
N LEU A 66 0.00 2.46 -3.52
CA LEU A 66 0.42 3.73 -2.90
C LEU A 66 0.33 4.85 -3.95
N ALA A 67 -0.39 5.91 -3.63
CA ALA A 67 -0.51 7.12 -4.44
C ALA A 67 0.11 8.31 -3.72
N ASN A 68 0.62 9.26 -4.50
CA ASN A 68 1.01 10.59 -4.06
C ASN A 68 -0.08 11.56 -4.47
N ASP A 69 -0.92 11.94 -3.52
CA ASP A 69 -2.09 12.78 -3.75
C ASP A 69 -1.71 14.21 -4.08
N THR A 70 -0.59 14.69 -3.52
CA THR A 70 -0.04 16.03 -3.82
C THR A 70 0.30 16.19 -5.30
N THR A 71 0.74 15.12 -5.97
CA THR A 71 1.17 15.16 -7.38
C THR A 71 0.23 14.40 -8.33
N GLY A 72 -0.76 13.68 -7.81
CA GLY A 72 -1.65 12.80 -8.56
C GLY A 72 -0.95 11.56 -9.16
N LYS A 73 0.27 11.23 -8.73
CA LYS A 73 1.05 10.11 -9.30
C LYS A 73 0.89 8.85 -8.47
N SER A 74 0.77 7.72 -9.16
CA SER A 74 0.95 6.41 -8.55
C SER A 74 2.44 6.20 -8.21
N LEU A 75 2.70 5.77 -6.97
CA LEU A 75 4.00 5.31 -6.51
C LEU A 75 4.14 3.78 -6.64
N GLY A 76 3.15 3.10 -7.23
CA GLY A 76 3.17 1.67 -7.47
C GLY A 76 2.35 0.87 -6.47
N GLY A 77 2.47 -0.46 -6.57
CA GLY A 77 1.61 -1.37 -5.84
C GLY A 77 1.94 -2.83 -6.13
N TYR A 78 1.24 -3.73 -5.44
CA TYR A 78 1.34 -5.16 -5.66
C TYR A 78 -0.02 -5.83 -5.57
N GLY A 79 -0.08 -7.05 -6.09
CA GLY A 79 -1.23 -7.93 -5.99
C GLY A 79 -0.82 -9.25 -5.38
N THR A 80 -1.71 -9.82 -4.58
CA THR A 80 -1.50 -11.13 -3.94
C THR A 80 -2.84 -11.80 -3.68
N SER A 81 -2.82 -13.04 -3.22
CA SER A 81 -4.01 -13.74 -2.76
C SER A 81 -3.71 -14.50 -1.49
N TYR A 82 -4.63 -14.46 -0.54
CA TYR A 82 -4.49 -15.15 0.74
C TYR A 82 -5.52 -16.26 0.87
N GLY A 83 -5.06 -17.42 1.34
CA GLY A 83 -5.91 -18.59 1.54
C GLY A 83 -6.87 -18.42 2.71
N ALA A 84 -7.89 -19.29 2.76
CA ALA A 84 -9.02 -19.18 3.67
C ALA A 84 -8.65 -19.17 5.16
N THR A 85 -7.52 -19.77 5.54
CA THR A 85 -7.10 -19.94 6.94
C THR A 85 -5.96 -19.01 7.35
N VAL A 86 -5.58 -18.03 6.52
CA VAL A 86 -4.50 -17.09 6.84
C VAL A 86 -5.01 -16.05 7.85
N PRO A 87 -4.50 -16.02 9.10
CA PRO A 87 -5.03 -15.12 10.12
C PRO A 87 -4.43 -13.72 10.03
N SER A 88 -3.19 -13.62 9.55
CA SER A 88 -2.46 -12.36 9.44
C SER A 88 -1.34 -12.49 8.43
N VAL A 89 -0.94 -11.36 7.87
CA VAL A 89 0.18 -11.24 6.94
C VAL A 89 1.02 -10.02 7.25
N LEU A 90 2.31 -10.11 6.95
CA LEU A 90 3.25 -9.00 6.96
C LEU A 90 3.96 -9.00 5.61
N VAL A 91 3.86 -7.89 4.88
CA VAL A 91 4.46 -7.72 3.56
C VAL A 91 5.37 -6.50 3.60
N THR A 92 6.60 -6.67 3.13
CA THR A 92 7.53 -5.57 2.88
C THR A 92 7.65 -5.37 1.38
N THR A 93 7.51 -4.15 0.90
CA THR A 93 7.61 -3.81 -0.52
C THR A 93 8.28 -2.47 -0.74
N LEU A 94 8.88 -2.29 -1.90
CA LEU A 94 9.47 -1.01 -2.33
C LEU A 94 8.54 -0.34 -3.35
N PHE A 95 8.13 0.88 -3.02
CA PHE A 95 7.38 1.76 -3.90
C PHE A 95 8.33 2.71 -4.67
N GLY A 96 7.77 3.55 -5.52
CA GLY A 96 8.47 4.69 -6.11
C GLY A 96 8.95 5.67 -5.03
N GLY A 97 9.94 6.48 -5.38
CA GLY A 97 10.40 7.58 -4.54
C GLY A 97 9.65 8.88 -4.82
N VAL A 98 9.88 9.86 -3.94
CA VAL A 98 9.44 11.25 -4.12
C VAL A 98 10.65 12.17 -4.11
N THR A 99 10.55 13.34 -4.74
CA THR A 99 11.60 14.38 -4.64
C THR A 99 11.58 15.00 -3.24
N ALA A 100 12.54 15.87 -2.91
CA ALA A 100 12.51 16.59 -1.63
C ALA A 100 11.29 17.52 -1.54
N GLY A 101 10.61 17.54 -0.39
CA GLY A 101 9.38 18.30 -0.18
C GLY A 101 8.42 17.64 0.82
N ALA A 102 7.26 18.24 1.01
CA ALA A 102 6.16 17.65 1.77
C ALA A 102 5.15 17.02 0.81
N TYR A 103 4.62 15.84 1.16
CA TYR A 103 3.67 15.11 0.35
C TYR A 103 2.59 14.45 1.21
N ASP A 104 1.38 14.39 0.67
CA ASP A 104 0.30 13.56 1.16
C ASP A 104 0.28 12.29 0.31
N LEU A 105 0.34 11.15 0.98
CA LEU A 105 0.32 9.84 0.38
C LEU A 105 -0.92 9.06 0.86
N THR A 106 -1.49 8.27 -0.03
CA THR A 106 -2.59 7.37 0.30
C THR A 106 -2.25 5.95 -0.12
N LEU A 107 -2.34 5.02 0.83
CA LEU A 107 -2.30 3.60 0.55
C LEU A 107 -3.72 3.05 0.53
N THR A 108 -4.15 2.52 -0.61
CA THR A 108 -5.44 1.84 -0.77
C THR A 108 -5.23 0.35 -0.91
N ALA A 109 -5.90 -0.44 -0.07
CA ALA A 109 -5.99 -1.88 -0.19
C ALA A 109 -7.41 -2.27 -0.58
N THR A 110 -7.58 -3.03 -1.67
CA THR A 110 -8.88 -3.53 -2.12
C THR A 110 -8.86 -5.05 -2.20
N LYS A 111 -9.86 -5.68 -1.60
CA LYS A 111 -10.11 -7.13 -1.67
C LYS A 111 -11.11 -7.46 -2.76
N ARG A 112 -10.86 -8.57 -3.45
CA ARG A 112 -11.71 -9.21 -4.44
C ARG A 112 -11.78 -10.71 -4.16
N GLN A 113 -12.50 -11.45 -5.00
CA GLN A 113 -12.56 -12.91 -4.90
C GLN A 113 -11.16 -13.54 -5.00
N PHE A 114 -11.01 -14.72 -4.40
CA PHE A 114 -9.74 -15.43 -4.43
C PHE A 114 -9.34 -15.77 -5.87
N GLY A 115 -8.08 -15.49 -6.23
CA GLY A 115 -7.56 -15.70 -7.59
C GLY A 115 -7.87 -14.56 -8.57
N SER A 116 -8.59 -13.52 -8.17
CA SER A 116 -8.76 -12.31 -9.00
C SER A 116 -7.40 -11.66 -9.29
N LEU A 117 -7.16 -11.32 -10.56
CA LEU A 117 -5.95 -10.62 -10.99
C LEU A 117 -5.98 -9.12 -10.65
N LEU A 118 -4.81 -8.48 -10.63
CA LEU A 118 -4.71 -7.02 -10.57
C LEU A 118 -5.45 -6.38 -11.75
N GLY A 119 -6.29 -5.38 -11.46
CA GLY A 119 -7.13 -4.73 -12.46
C GLY A 119 -8.36 -5.53 -12.89
N SER A 120 -8.66 -6.66 -12.22
CA SER A 120 -9.88 -7.42 -12.47
C SER A 120 -11.13 -6.52 -12.30
N PRO A 121 -12.13 -6.64 -13.20
CA PRO A 121 -13.42 -5.97 -13.08
C PRO A 121 -14.36 -6.62 -12.06
N ASP A 122 -13.93 -7.70 -11.38
CA ASP A 122 -14.72 -8.33 -10.32
C ASP A 122 -15.21 -7.29 -9.30
N PRO A 123 -16.27 -7.56 -8.52
CA PRO A 123 -16.68 -6.64 -7.47
C PRO A 123 -15.60 -6.43 -6.40
N VAL A 124 -15.50 -5.21 -5.87
CA VAL A 124 -14.70 -4.94 -4.66
C VAL A 124 -15.50 -5.46 -3.48
N LEU A 125 -14.90 -6.33 -2.67
CA LEU A 125 -15.53 -6.93 -1.50
C LEU A 125 -15.24 -6.13 -0.23
N GLU A 126 -14.10 -5.45 -0.19
CA GLU A 126 -13.64 -4.70 0.97
C GLU A 126 -12.57 -3.69 0.52
N THR A 127 -12.60 -2.49 1.08
CA THR A 127 -11.56 -1.47 0.89
C THR A 127 -11.04 -1.00 2.24
N CYS A 128 -9.78 -0.59 2.29
CA CYS A 128 -9.19 0.14 3.41
C CYS A 128 -8.21 1.17 2.89
N VAL A 129 -8.14 2.30 3.59
CA VAL A 129 -7.39 3.46 3.13
C VAL A 129 -6.58 4.03 4.29
N ALA A 130 -5.25 4.04 4.15
CA ALA A 130 -4.36 4.71 5.09
C ALA A 130 -3.79 5.97 4.45
N HIS A 131 -3.89 7.10 5.16
CA HIS A 131 -3.36 8.39 4.72
C HIS A 131 -2.10 8.74 5.52
N PHE A 132 -1.14 9.38 4.85
CA PHE A 132 0.14 9.77 5.43
C PHE A 132 0.51 11.17 4.97
N ALA A 133 1.01 11.99 5.89
CA ALA A 133 1.75 13.19 5.57
C ALA A 133 3.25 12.90 5.76
N VAL A 134 4.05 13.01 4.70
CA VAL A 134 5.49 12.73 4.71
C VAL A 134 6.31 13.95 4.34
N THR A 135 7.52 14.03 4.90
CA THR A 135 8.54 15.01 4.53
C THR A 135 9.77 14.29 3.98
N ALA A 136 10.10 14.55 2.72
CA ALA A 136 11.25 13.98 2.03
C ALA A 136 12.43 14.96 2.01
N ARG A 137 13.63 14.49 2.38
CA ARG A 137 14.88 15.26 2.43
C ARG A 137 16.12 14.45 2.03
#